data_AF-A0A2V9H2N1-F1
#
_entry.id   AF-A0A2V9H2N1-F1
#
_cell.length_a   1.000
_cell.length_b   1.000
_cell.length_c   1.000
_cell.angle_alpha   90.00
_cell.angle_beta   90.00
_cell.angle_gamma   90.00
#
_symmetry.space_group_name_H-M   'P 1'
#
loop_
_entity.id
_entity.type
_entity.pdbx_description
1 polymer ?
#
loop_
_entity_poly.entity_id
_entity_poly.type
_entity_poly.pdbx_seq_one_letter_code
_entity_poly.pdbx_strand_id
1 'polypeptide(L)' 'MLKKLPSEMVGTTLGAVALGRKAGRLSDVEITVYKSMGVAMEDMVAANLVYQRAKREGGRGVMVW' A
#
# COMPACT_ATOMS: atom_id res chain seq x y z
N MET A 1 19.82 3.94 -1.34
CA MET A 1 20.13 2.96 -0.28
C MET A 1 19.31 3.31 0.96
N LEU A 2 18.50 2.37 1.48
CA LEU A 2 17.84 2.55 2.76
C LEU A 2 18.90 2.57 3.86
N LYS A 3 18.97 3.67 4.62
CA LYS A 3 19.84 3.78 5.79
C LYS A 3 19.34 2.76 6.82
N LYS A 4 20.25 1.93 7.35
CA LYS A 4 19.90 0.93 8.36
C LYS A 4 19.25 1.65 9.55
N LEU A 5 18.09 1.18 9.97
CA LEU A 5 17.42 1.71 11.15
C LEU A 5 18.32 1.51 12.38
N PRO A 6 18.29 2.43 13.36
CA PRO A 6 18.94 2.21 14.64
C PRO A 6 18.49 0.88 15.26
N SER A 7 19.36 0.26 16.06
CA SER A 7 19.14 -1.06 16.66
C SER A 7 17.82 -1.17 17.45
N GLU A 8 17.37 -0.06 18.01
CA GLU A 8 16.15 0.07 18.79
C GLU A 8 14.87 0.23 17.95
N MET A 9 14.98 0.54 16.65
CA MET A 9 13.82 0.69 15.77
C MET A 9 13.45 -0.63 15.11
N VAL A 10 12.26 -1.14 15.47
CA VAL A 10 11.64 -2.30 14.83
C VAL A 10 10.84 -1.83 13.62
N GLY A 11 11.25 -2.26 12.42
CA GLY A 11 10.53 -2.00 11.18
C GLY A 11 9.87 -3.26 10.62
N THR A 12 8.76 -3.09 9.90
CA THR A 12 8.11 -4.13 9.11
C THR A 12 7.55 -3.54 7.82
N THR A 13 7.15 -4.39 6.87
CA THR A 13 6.49 -3.93 5.65
C THR A 13 4.99 -3.76 5.88
N LEU A 14 4.37 -2.83 5.15
CA LEU A 14 2.91 -2.65 5.20
C LEU A 14 2.17 -3.95 4.84
N GLY A 15 2.66 -4.68 3.83
CA GLY A 15 2.08 -5.96 3.42
C GLY A 15 2.13 -7.03 4.51
N ALA A 16 3.18 -7.08 5.33
CA ALA A 16 3.26 -8.03 6.44
C ALA A 16 2.23 -7.71 7.55
N VAL A 17 1.96 -6.42 7.79
CA VAL A 17 0.92 -5.99 8.74
C VAL A 17 -0.48 -6.27 8.17
N ALA A 18 -0.72 -5.91 6.91
CA ALA A 18 -2.01 -6.13 6.25
C ALA A 18 -2.40 -7.63 6.17
N LEU A 19 -1.41 -8.51 6.06
CA LEU A 19 -1.59 -9.96 6.06
C LEU A 19 -1.61 -10.58 7.47
N GLY A 20 -1.52 -9.79 8.54
CA GLY A 20 -1.47 -10.27 9.93
C GLY A 20 -0.20 -11.05 10.29
N ARG A 21 0.84 -11.03 9.44
CA ARG A 21 2.10 -11.76 9.65
C ARG A 21 3.04 -11.06 10.63
N LYS A 22 2.84 -9.74 10.81
CA LYS A 22 3.56 -8.91 11.77
C LYS A 22 2.57 -7.96 12.43
N ALA A 23 2.78 -7.66 13.71
CA ALA A 23 1.97 -6.69 14.41
C ALA A 23 2.22 -5.27 13.89
N GLY A 24 1.19 -4.43 13.95
CA GLY A 24 1.30 -2.98 13.73
C GLY A 24 1.65 -2.26 15.03
N ARG A 25 0.93 -1.17 15.33
CA ARG A 25 1.00 -0.48 16.62
C ARG A 25 0.62 -1.43 17.77
N LEU A 26 1.38 -1.41 18.86
CA LEU A 26 1.19 -2.25 20.04
C LEU A 26 0.71 -1.48 21.28
N SER A 27 0.92 -0.16 21.33
CA SER A 27 0.42 0.67 22.43
C SER A 27 0.12 2.11 22.00
N ASP A 28 -0.59 2.84 22.87
CA ASP A 28 -0.99 4.22 22.61
C ASP A 28 0.16 5.22 22.76
N VAL A 29 1.23 4.85 23.48
CA VAL A 29 2.41 5.70 23.69
C VAL A 29 3.42 5.61 22.54
N GLU A 30 3.30 4.61 21.65
CA GLU A 30 4.19 4.49 20.49
C GLU A 30 3.97 5.62 19.48
N ILE A 31 5.03 6.02 18.79
CA ILE A 31 4.93 6.90 17.62
C ILE A 31 5.28 6.04 16.40
N THR A 32 4.35 5.93 15.46
CA THR A 32 4.49 5.07 14.27
C THR A 32 4.70 5.91 13.02
N VAL A 33 5.74 5.61 12.25
CA VAL A 33 6.03 6.29 10.98
C VAL A 33 5.84 5.32 9.82
N TYR A 34 4.96 5.68 8.89
CA TYR A 34 4.85 5.00 7.60
C TYR A 34 5.62 5.78 6.54
N LYS A 35 6.53 5.10 5.85
CA LYS A 35 7.25 5.66 4.70
C LYS A 35 6.94 4.85 3.45
N SER A 36 6.31 5.51 2.47
CA SER A 36 6.11 4.95 1.13
C SER A 36 7.08 5.55 0.12
N MET A 37 7.39 4.75 -0.90
CA MET A 37 8.07 5.16 -2.14
C MET A 37 7.15 4.99 -3.37
N GLY A 38 5.92 4.50 -3.16
CA GLY A 38 5.04 3.96 -4.21
C GLY A 38 5.42 2.52 -4.59
N VAL A 39 4.42 1.66 -4.78
CA VAL A 39 4.61 0.31 -5.32
C VAL A 39 3.75 0.17 -6.57
N ALA A 40 4.35 -0.10 -7.74
CA ALA A 40 3.63 -0.18 -9.02
C ALA A 40 2.43 -1.16 -9.02
N MET A 41 2.46 -2.17 -8.13
CA MET A 41 1.35 -3.09 -7.97
C MET A 41 0.10 -2.42 -7.37
N GLU A 42 0.26 -1.40 -6.53
CA GLU A 42 -0.84 -0.59 -6.01
C GLU A 42 -1.59 0.08 -7.16
N ASP A 43 -0.86 0.71 -8.09
CA ASP A 43 -1.43 1.35 -9.28
C ASP A 43 -2.11 0.34 -10.21
N MET A 44 -1.44 -0.78 -10.49
CA MET A 44 -1.98 -1.83 -11.37
C MET A 44 -3.31 -2.40 -10.85
N VAL A 45 -3.37 -2.69 -9.54
CA VAL A 45 -4.59 -3.23 -8.92
C VAL A 45 -5.70 -2.18 -8.90
N ALA A 46 -5.38 -0.92 -8.55
CA ALA A 46 -6.35 0.17 -8.58
C ALA A 46 -6.92 0.39 -10.00
N ALA A 47 -6.07 0.42 -11.02
CA ALA A 47 -6.48 0.55 -12.42
C ALA A 47 -7.38 -0.63 -12.85
N ASN A 48 -7.01 -1.86 -12.51
CA ASN A 48 -7.83 -3.02 -12.83
C ASN A 48 -9.19 -2.97 -12.12
N LEU A 49 -9.25 -2.58 -10.85
CA LEU A 49 -10.52 -2.45 -10.12
C LEU A 49 -11.48 -1.48 -10.80
N VAL A 50 -10.99 -0.29 -11.19
CA VAL A 50 -11.78 0.73 -11.88
C VAL A 50 -12.18 0.25 -13.28
N TYR A 51 -11.25 -0.34 -14.03
CA TYR A 51 -11.52 -0.88 -15.37
C TYR A 51 -12.62 -1.96 -15.34
N GLN A 52 -12.53 -2.92 -14.43
CA GLN A 52 -13.54 -3.98 -14.31
C GLN A 52 -14.90 -3.43 -13.89
N ARG A 53 -14.93 -2.42 -13.01
CA ARG A 53 -16.17 -1.73 -12.65
C ARG A 53 -16.80 -1.04 -13.85
N ALA A 54 -16.03 -0.26 -14.59
CA ALA A 54 -16.50 0.42 -15.80
C ALA A 54 -17.06 -0.59 -16.83
N LYS A 55 -16.36 -1.71 -17.04
CA LYS A 55 -16.82 -2.78 -17.94
C LYS A 55 -18.17 -3.37 -17.52
N ARG A 56 -18.42 -3.57 -16.21
CA ARG A 56 -19.69 -4.09 -15.70
C ARG A 56 -20.84 -3.08 -15.77
N GLU A 57 -20.56 -1.82 -15.49
CA GLU A 57 -21.56 -0.74 -15.46
C GLU A 57 -21.85 -0.15 -16.85
N GLY A 58 -21.27 -0.73 -17.92
CA GLY A 58 -21.49 -0.27 -19.29
C GLY A 58 -20.77 1.05 -19.62
N GLY A 59 -19.75 1.41 -18.84
CA GLY A 59 -18.91 2.59 -19.06
C GLY A 59 -18.10 2.47 -20.36
N ARG A 60 -18.33 3.40 -21.29
CA ARG A 60 -17.70 3.45 -22.63
C ARG A 60 -16.74 4.64 -22.81
N GLY A 61 -16.28 5.24 -21.71
CA GLY A 61 -15.38 6.39 -21.75
C GLY A 61 -13.98 6.00 -22.21
N VAL A 62 -13.75 5.94 -23.51
CA VAL A 62 -12.41 5.92 -24.09
C VAL A 62 -12.00 7.37 -24.31
N MET A 63 -11.04 7.84 -23.53
CA MET A 63 -10.32 9.07 -23.84
C MET A 63 -9.14 8.69 -24.74
N VAL A 64 -9.30 8.94 -26.03
CA VAL A 64 -8.24 8.89 -27.02
C VAL A 64 -7.62 10.28 -27.12
N TRP A 65 -6.30 10.34 -27.02
CA TRP A 65 -5.51 11.54 -27.27
C TRP A 65 -5.21 11.68 -28.76
#